data_AF-A0A830BXV2-F1
#
_entry.id   AF-A0A830BXV2-F1
#
_cell.length_a   1.000
_cell.length_b   1.000
_cell.length_c   1.000
_cell.angle_alpha   90.00
_cell.angle_beta   90.00
_cell.angle_gamma   90.00
#
_symmetry.space_group_name_H-M   'P 1'
#
loop_
_entity.id
_entity.type
_entity.pdbx_description
1 polymer ?
#
loop_
_entity_poly.entity_id
_entity_poly.type
_entity_poly.pdbx_seq_one_letter_code
_entity_poly.pdbx_strand_id
1 'polypeptide(L)'
;MTEEKNEIVWNEKDKKFETTDKEAYLEYELRGNNGNAGGAKVMDITHTFVPPSKRGLGLAAHLCVAAFSHAQNRNLSVIPTCSYVSDTFLLRNPTWNSIVANEKNTIVWNEKDKKFETADKEAFLEYELRGINGNGGGVQVMDITHTFVPASKRGLGLAAHLCAAAFSHAQNHELSVIPTCSYVSDTFLPRNPTWNSLVFKNDVKSSI
;
A
#
# COMPACT_ATOMS: atom_id res chain seq x y z
N MET A 1 14.19 -21.78 27.55
CA MET A 1 14.97 -21.69 26.30
C MET A 1 14.15 -22.03 25.05
N THR A 2 12.81 -21.91 25.06
CA THR A 2 11.94 -22.32 23.94
C THR A 2 11.31 -21.16 23.15
N GLU A 3 11.40 -19.92 23.64
CA GLU A 3 10.71 -18.77 23.02
C GLU A 3 11.46 -18.14 21.84
N GLU A 4 12.80 -18.08 21.86
CA GLU A 4 13.59 -17.44 20.78
C GLU A 4 13.44 -18.12 19.42
N LYS A 5 13.13 -19.42 19.40
CA LYS A 5 12.97 -20.21 18.15
C LYS A 5 11.72 -19.86 17.35
N ASN A 6 10.74 -19.21 17.98
CA ASN A 6 9.44 -18.92 17.37
C ASN A 6 9.29 -17.46 16.94
N GLU A 7 10.32 -16.64 17.11
CA GLU A 7 10.36 -15.28 16.58
C GLU A 7 10.32 -15.30 15.05
N ILE A 8 9.52 -14.38 14.46
CA ILE A 8 9.36 -14.29 13.01
C ILE A 8 10.34 -13.26 12.46
N VAL A 9 11.19 -13.69 11.53
CA VAL A 9 12.11 -12.83 10.78
C VAL A 9 11.63 -12.65 9.35
N TRP A 10 11.91 -11.49 8.77
CA TRP A 10 11.63 -11.22 7.37
C TRP A 10 12.90 -11.45 6.53
N ASN A 11 12.85 -12.48 5.69
CA ASN A 11 13.89 -12.82 4.73
C ASN A 11 13.48 -12.29 3.35
N GLU A 12 13.86 -11.03 3.07
CA GLU A 12 13.51 -10.35 1.82
C GLU A 12 14.07 -11.06 0.58
N LYS A 13 15.27 -11.64 0.68
CA LYS A 13 15.94 -12.33 -0.44
C LYS A 13 15.14 -13.53 -0.92
N ASP A 14 14.63 -14.34 0.00
CA ASP A 14 13.86 -15.54 -0.31
C ASP A 14 12.35 -15.27 -0.38
N LYS A 15 11.94 -14.01 -0.17
CA LYS A 15 10.55 -13.56 -0.08
C LYS A 15 9.74 -14.37 0.94
N LYS A 16 10.31 -14.49 2.15
CA LYS A 16 9.68 -15.24 3.24
C LYS A 16 9.57 -14.42 4.52
N PHE A 17 8.52 -14.71 5.27
CA PHE A 17 8.52 -14.54 6.71
C PHE A 17 8.74 -15.94 7.29
N GLU A 18 9.69 -16.11 8.21
CA GLU A 18 10.05 -17.44 8.72
C GLU A 18 10.41 -17.38 10.19
N THR A 19 10.27 -18.50 10.91
CA THR A 19 10.81 -18.62 12.26
C THR A 19 12.33 -18.51 12.23
N THR A 20 12.96 -18.09 13.33
CA THR A 20 14.43 -17.99 13.42
C THR A 20 15.16 -19.31 13.13
N ASP A 21 14.53 -20.45 13.41
CA ASP A 21 15.02 -21.78 13.05
C ASP A 21 14.61 -22.27 11.65
N LYS A 22 13.87 -21.44 10.90
CA LYS A 22 13.46 -21.64 9.50
C LYS A 22 12.55 -22.83 9.24
N GLU A 23 12.02 -23.48 10.27
CA GLU A 23 11.17 -24.65 10.08
C GLU A 23 9.73 -24.30 9.69
N ALA A 24 9.23 -23.12 10.11
CA ALA A 24 7.92 -22.61 9.73
C ALA A 24 8.07 -21.32 8.96
N TYR A 25 7.29 -21.15 7.89
CA TYR A 25 7.45 -20.03 6.97
C TYR A 25 6.17 -19.68 6.22
N LEU A 26 6.13 -18.46 5.71
CA LEU A 26 5.14 -17.92 4.79
C LEU A 26 5.88 -17.31 3.61
N GLU A 27 5.51 -17.73 2.40
CA GLU A 27 6.11 -17.27 1.14
C GLU A 27 5.21 -16.24 0.48
N TYR A 28 5.82 -15.25 -0.16
CA TYR A 28 5.10 -14.25 -0.93
C TYR A 28 5.77 -13.93 -2.26
N GLU A 29 4.99 -13.37 -3.18
CA GLU A 29 5.47 -12.77 -4.40
C GLU A 29 5.04 -11.31 -4.49
N LEU A 30 5.90 -10.44 -5.00
CA LEU A 30 5.51 -9.07 -5.35
C LEU A 30 5.06 -9.07 -6.81
N ARG A 31 3.80 -8.72 -7.04
CA ARG A 31 3.21 -8.58 -8.37
C ARG A 31 3.18 -7.10 -8.77
N GLY A 32 3.63 -6.81 -9.99
CA GLY A 32 3.40 -5.52 -10.64
C GLY A 32 1.95 -5.41 -11.11
N ASN A 33 1.41 -4.21 -11.14
CA ASN A 33 0.05 -4.02 -11.63
C ASN A 33 0.05 -4.13 -13.16
N ASN A 34 -0.46 -5.24 -13.71
CA ASN A 34 -0.65 -5.42 -15.14
C ASN A 34 -1.77 -4.48 -15.64
N GLY A 35 -1.42 -3.24 -16.00
CA GLY A 35 -2.24 -2.39 -16.88
C GLY A 35 -3.21 -1.39 -16.24
N ASN A 36 -3.44 -1.39 -14.92
CA ASN A 36 -4.18 -0.32 -14.26
C ASN A 36 -3.20 0.77 -13.78
N ALA A 37 -3.26 1.93 -14.45
CA ALA A 37 -2.28 3.04 -14.45
C ALA A 37 -2.06 3.81 -13.12
N GLY A 38 -2.21 3.13 -11.98
CA GLY A 38 -1.98 3.69 -10.64
C GLY A 38 -1.85 2.63 -9.53
N GLY A 39 -1.47 1.38 -9.84
CA GLY A 39 -1.51 0.31 -8.84
C GLY A 39 -0.41 0.36 -7.79
N ALA A 40 -0.78 0.45 -6.52
CA ALA A 40 0.07 0.03 -5.41
C ALA A 40 0.62 -1.38 -5.69
N LYS A 41 1.90 -1.62 -5.38
CA LYS A 41 2.51 -2.95 -5.49
C LYS A 41 1.70 -3.96 -4.67
N VAL A 42 1.46 -5.14 -5.25
CA VAL A 42 0.63 -6.17 -4.62
C VAL A 42 1.52 -7.29 -4.08
N MET A 43 1.30 -7.67 -2.82
CA MET A 43 1.98 -8.80 -2.18
C MET A 43 1.05 -10.02 -2.21
N ASP A 44 1.35 -10.98 -3.08
CA ASP A 44 0.62 -12.23 -3.14
C ASP A 44 1.21 -13.24 -2.15
N ILE A 45 0.46 -13.61 -1.11
CA ILE A 45 0.85 -14.63 -0.16
C ILE A 45 0.47 -15.99 -0.74
N THR A 46 1.48 -16.74 -1.19
CA THR A 46 1.29 -17.96 -1.99
C THR A 46 1.25 -19.21 -1.13
N HIS A 47 2.02 -19.25 -0.04
CA HIS A 47 2.13 -20.44 0.80
C HIS A 47 2.38 -20.12 2.26
N THR A 48 1.89 -20.98 3.16
CA THR A 48 2.20 -20.96 4.59
C THR A 48 2.39 -22.39 5.06
N PHE A 49 3.51 -22.66 5.72
CA PHE A 49 3.88 -23.98 6.20
C PHE A 49 4.26 -23.94 7.68
N VAL A 50 3.73 -24.92 8.43
CA VAL A 50 4.12 -25.20 9.82
C VAL A 50 4.28 -26.72 9.97
N PRO A 51 5.45 -27.20 10.44
CA PRO A 51 5.71 -28.63 10.56
C PRO A 51 4.82 -29.25 11.66
N PRO A 52 4.47 -30.55 11.56
CA PRO A 52 3.60 -31.20 12.52
C PRO A 52 4.00 -31.03 13.99
N SER A 53 5.30 -31.05 14.28
CA SER A 53 5.89 -30.86 15.63
C SER A 53 5.60 -29.49 16.25
N LYS A 54 5.21 -28.50 15.44
CA LYS A 54 4.94 -27.11 15.86
C LYS A 54 3.50 -26.64 15.61
N ARG A 55 2.62 -27.55 15.17
CA ARG A 55 1.20 -27.22 14.99
C ARG A 55 0.53 -26.95 16.34
N GLY A 56 -0.55 -26.16 16.31
CA GLY A 56 -1.30 -25.78 17.52
C GLY A 56 -0.68 -24.60 18.31
N LEU A 57 0.51 -24.14 17.95
CA LEU A 57 1.21 -23.03 18.63
C LEU A 57 0.89 -21.64 18.06
N GLY A 58 -0.05 -21.54 17.12
CA GLY A 58 -0.42 -20.26 16.49
C GLY A 58 0.60 -19.70 15.47
N LEU A 59 1.71 -20.40 15.18
CA LEU A 59 2.76 -19.90 14.29
C LEU A 59 2.27 -19.47 12.90
N ALA A 60 1.34 -20.21 12.29
CA ALA A 60 0.79 -19.84 10.98
C ALA A 60 0.09 -18.48 11.03
N ALA A 61 -0.61 -18.15 12.13
CA ALA A 61 -1.23 -16.85 12.32
C ALA A 61 -0.18 -15.76 12.58
N HIS A 62 0.86 -16.03 13.37
CA HIS A 62 1.96 -15.07 13.60
C HIS A 62 2.71 -14.72 12.30
N LEU A 63 2.98 -15.72 11.46
CA LEU A 63 3.55 -15.52 10.12
C LEU A 63 2.66 -14.59 9.28
N CYS A 64 1.36 -14.83 9.27
CA CYS A 64 0.40 -13.97 8.57
C CYS A 64 0.39 -12.55 9.14
N VAL A 65 0.34 -12.37 10.47
CA VAL A 65 0.36 -11.04 11.10
C VAL A 65 1.62 -10.27 10.69
N ALA A 66 2.79 -10.92 10.69
CA ALA A 66 4.04 -10.30 10.26
C ALA A 66 3.97 -9.87 8.78
N ALA A 67 3.49 -10.74 7.90
CA ALA A 67 3.34 -10.46 6.48
C ALA A 67 2.33 -9.32 6.20
N PHE A 68 1.14 -9.36 6.80
CA PHE A 68 0.11 -8.32 6.63
C PHE A 68 0.55 -6.98 7.22
N SER A 69 1.23 -6.98 8.36
CA SER A 69 1.79 -5.75 8.94
C SER A 69 2.87 -5.16 8.03
N HIS A 70 3.72 -6.01 7.46
CA HIS A 70 4.70 -5.58 6.47
C HIS A 70 4.04 -4.95 5.24
N ALA A 71 3.00 -5.59 4.69
CA ALA A 71 2.24 -5.06 3.57
C ALA A 71 1.60 -3.71 3.90
N GLN A 72 0.92 -3.60 5.04
CA GLN A 72 0.28 -2.37 5.49
C GLN A 72 1.29 -1.22 5.64
N ASN A 73 2.43 -1.46 6.29
CA ASN A 73 3.48 -0.46 6.51
C ASN A 73 4.12 0.02 5.21
N ARG A 74 4.04 -0.78 4.14
CA ARG A 74 4.54 -0.44 2.81
C ARG A 74 3.44 -0.03 1.82
N ASN A 75 2.20 0.14 2.31
CA ASN A 75 1.01 0.42 1.49
C ASN A 75 0.81 -0.57 0.34
N LEU A 76 1.10 -1.84 0.59
CA LEU A 76 0.88 -2.94 -0.35
C LEU A 76 -0.52 -3.53 -0.11
N SER A 77 -1.23 -3.79 -1.20
CA SER A 77 -2.38 -4.69 -1.13
C SER A 77 -1.93 -6.15 -1.06
N VAL A 78 -2.73 -7.02 -0.48
CA VAL A 78 -2.43 -8.45 -0.31
C VAL A 78 -3.35 -9.32 -1.16
N ILE A 79 -2.81 -10.20 -1.98
CA ILE A 79 -3.58 -11.30 -2.57
C ILE A 79 -3.40 -12.53 -1.67
N PRO A 80 -4.47 -13.13 -1.14
CA PRO A 80 -4.38 -14.29 -0.26
C PRO A 80 -4.49 -15.59 -1.08
N THR A 81 -3.53 -15.89 -1.97
CA THR A 81 -3.57 -17.13 -2.78
C THR A 81 -3.47 -18.39 -1.92
N CYS A 82 -2.75 -18.33 -0.80
CA CYS A 82 -2.68 -19.41 0.17
C CYS A 82 -4.04 -19.65 0.83
N SER A 83 -4.56 -20.88 0.74
CA SER A 83 -5.87 -21.25 1.31
C SER A 83 -5.94 -21.08 2.83
N TYR A 84 -4.84 -21.30 3.57
CA TYR A 84 -4.82 -21.00 5.00
C TYR A 84 -5.09 -19.51 5.26
N VAL A 85 -4.53 -18.64 4.42
CA VAL A 85 -4.71 -17.19 4.55
C VAL A 85 -6.16 -16.80 4.22
N SER A 86 -6.67 -17.23 3.06
CA SER A 86 -8.02 -16.89 2.61
C SER A 86 -9.11 -17.51 3.50
N ASP A 87 -9.01 -18.81 3.78
CA ASP A 87 -10.13 -19.60 4.30
C ASP A 87 -10.08 -19.74 5.83
N THR A 88 -8.97 -19.37 6.46
CA THR A 88 -8.80 -19.48 7.92
C THR A 88 -8.36 -18.16 8.56
N PHE A 89 -7.24 -17.58 8.12
CA PHE A 89 -6.68 -16.40 8.78
C PHE A 89 -7.60 -15.18 8.64
N LEU A 90 -8.05 -14.85 7.43
CA LEU A 90 -8.90 -13.68 7.20
C LEU A 90 -10.29 -13.80 7.82
N LEU A 91 -10.87 -15.00 7.86
CA LEU A 91 -12.15 -15.23 8.56
C LEU A 91 -12.05 -14.95 10.06
N ARG A 92 -10.90 -15.28 10.66
CA ARG A 92 -10.65 -15.06 12.10
C ARG A 92 -10.13 -13.65 12.42
N ASN A 93 -9.60 -12.95 11.41
CA ASN A 93 -8.97 -11.63 11.57
C ASN A 93 -9.49 -10.66 10.49
N PRO A 94 -10.80 -10.33 10.50
CA PRO A 94 -11.45 -9.59 9.42
C PRO A 94 -10.95 -8.14 9.27
N THR A 95 -10.26 -7.59 10.27
CA THR A 95 -9.62 -6.27 10.20
C THR A 95 -8.60 -6.17 9.05
N TRP A 96 -7.96 -7.29 8.70
CA TRP A 96 -7.00 -7.37 7.59
C TRP A 96 -7.64 -7.35 6.20
N ASN A 97 -8.95 -7.57 6.07
CA ASN A 97 -9.67 -7.52 4.77
C ASN A 97 -9.54 -6.18 4.06
N SER A 98 -9.24 -5.13 4.82
CA SER A 98 -8.96 -3.77 4.34
C SER A 98 -7.88 -3.69 3.29
N ILE A 99 -6.80 -4.43 3.48
CA ILE A 99 -5.64 -4.40 2.61
C ILE A 99 -5.63 -5.57 1.63
N VAL A 100 -6.64 -6.45 1.68
CA VAL A 100 -6.80 -7.52 0.69
C VAL A 100 -7.18 -6.90 -0.64
N ALA A 101 -6.40 -7.21 -1.67
CA ALA A 101 -6.70 -6.93 -3.06
C ALA A 101 -7.90 -7.79 -3.47
N ASN A 102 -9.10 -7.29 -3.20
CA ASN A 102 -10.35 -7.81 -3.73
C ASN A 102 -10.93 -6.81 -4.72
N GLU A 103 -11.92 -7.24 -5.50
CA GLU A 103 -12.55 -6.40 -6.52
C GLU A 103 -13.02 -5.06 -5.96
N LYS A 104 -13.53 -5.02 -4.72
CA LYS A 104 -14.10 -3.81 -4.11
C LYS A 104 -13.04 -2.80 -3.66
N ASN A 105 -11.94 -3.28 -3.09
CA ASN A 105 -10.88 -2.43 -2.53
C ASN A 105 -9.81 -2.06 -3.57
N THR A 106 -9.92 -2.56 -4.79
CA THR A 106 -9.01 -2.19 -5.89
C THR A 106 -9.16 -0.71 -6.21
N ILE A 107 -8.03 0.01 -6.28
CA ILE A 107 -8.03 1.41 -6.68
C ILE A 107 -8.08 1.50 -8.21
N VAL A 108 -9.07 2.23 -8.71
CA VAL A 108 -9.31 2.53 -10.12
C VAL A 108 -8.98 3.99 -10.36
N TRP A 109 -8.38 4.29 -11.50
CA TRP A 109 -8.19 5.66 -11.96
C TRP A 109 -9.36 6.06 -12.86
N ASN A 110 -10.15 7.03 -12.39
CA ASN A 110 -11.24 7.65 -13.13
C ASN A 110 -10.74 9.02 -13.62
N GLU A 111 -10.12 9.03 -14.79
CA GLU A 111 -9.55 10.23 -15.39
C GLU A 111 -10.60 11.31 -15.66
N LYS A 112 -11.81 10.91 -16.09
CA LYS A 112 -12.89 11.84 -16.41
C LYS A 112 -13.29 12.71 -15.22
N ASP A 113 -13.39 12.09 -14.04
CA ASP A 113 -13.76 12.77 -12.81
C ASP A 113 -12.53 13.22 -12.00
N LYS A 114 -11.33 13.02 -12.53
CA LYS A 114 -10.03 13.29 -11.90
C LYS A 114 -9.92 12.68 -10.50
N LYS A 115 -10.23 11.38 -10.43
CA LYS A 115 -10.23 10.61 -9.19
C LYS A 115 -9.37 9.37 -9.26
N PHE A 116 -8.75 9.05 -8.14
CA PHE A 116 -8.43 7.67 -7.78
C PHE A 116 -9.51 7.23 -6.81
N GLU A 117 -10.17 6.11 -7.06
CA GLU A 117 -11.30 5.66 -6.23
C GLU A 117 -11.31 4.15 -6.05
N THR A 118 -11.88 3.67 -4.95
CA THR A 118 -12.16 2.23 -4.82
C THR A 118 -13.13 1.80 -5.92
N ALA A 119 -13.10 0.54 -6.35
CA ALA A 119 -13.98 0.08 -7.42
C ALA A 119 -15.48 0.21 -7.08
N ASP A 120 -15.83 0.17 -5.79
CA ASP A 120 -17.18 0.46 -5.29
C ASP A 120 -17.48 1.96 -5.11
N LYS A 121 -16.52 2.83 -5.42
CA LYS A 121 -16.61 4.30 -5.45
C LYS A 121 -16.89 4.98 -4.10
N GLU A 122 -16.85 4.24 -3.00
CA GLU A 122 -17.16 4.81 -1.69
C GLU A 122 -16.00 5.62 -1.10
N ALA A 123 -14.76 5.30 -1.45
CA ALA A 123 -13.56 6.01 -1.01
C ALA A 123 -12.80 6.54 -2.23
N PHE A 124 -12.29 7.77 -2.15
CA PHE A 124 -11.67 8.43 -3.29
C PHE A 124 -10.64 9.49 -2.90
N LEU A 125 -9.80 9.84 -3.86
CA LEU A 125 -8.87 10.95 -3.86
C LEU A 125 -9.08 11.75 -5.14
N GLU A 126 -9.29 13.06 -4.99
CA GLU A 126 -9.48 14.00 -6.09
C GLU A 126 -8.20 14.76 -6.38
N TYR A 127 -7.96 15.04 -7.66
CA TYR A 127 -6.84 15.85 -8.10
C TYR A 127 -7.23 16.85 -9.19
N GLU A 128 -6.37 17.84 -9.39
CA GLU A 128 -6.43 18.80 -10.48
C GLU A 128 -5.09 18.86 -11.21
N LEU A 129 -5.11 18.85 -12.55
CA LEU A 129 -3.89 19.07 -13.33
C LEU A 129 -3.71 20.56 -13.58
N ARG A 130 -2.52 21.07 -13.26
CA ARG A 130 -2.14 22.47 -13.43
C ARG A 130 -0.87 22.58 -14.25
N GLY A 131 -0.88 23.44 -15.26
CA GLY A 131 0.34 23.88 -15.92
C GLY A 131 0.97 25.03 -15.14
N ILE A 132 2.22 24.90 -14.74
CA ILE A 132 3.01 25.98 -14.15
C ILE A 132 4.02 26.43 -15.18
N ASN A 133 3.83 27.65 -15.70
CA ASN A 133 4.75 28.26 -16.65
C ASN A 133 5.97 28.81 -15.90
N GLY A 134 7.15 28.26 -16.17
CA GLY A 134 8.43 28.79 -15.71
C GLY A 134 9.26 29.36 -16.86
N ASN A 135 10.30 30.13 -16.53
CA ASN A 135 11.25 30.72 -17.49
C ASN A 135 12.06 29.70 -18.33
N GLY A 136 11.85 28.39 -18.14
CA GLY A 136 12.52 27.30 -18.86
C GLY A 136 11.60 26.24 -19.47
N GLY A 137 10.29 26.50 -19.56
CA GLY A 137 9.27 25.53 -20.00
C GLY A 137 8.18 25.30 -18.94
N GLY A 138 6.99 24.90 -19.37
CA GLY A 138 5.86 24.62 -18.48
C GLY A 138 5.99 23.24 -17.83
N VAL A 139 5.82 23.15 -16.51
CA VAL A 139 5.75 21.89 -15.76
C VAL A 139 4.28 21.54 -15.53
N GLN A 140 3.87 20.31 -15.82
CA GLN A 140 2.57 19.81 -15.38
C GLN A 140 2.64 19.29 -13.95
N VAL A 141 1.69 19.72 -13.14
CA VAL A 141 1.63 19.43 -11.72
C VAL A 141 0.26 18.87 -11.40
N MET A 142 0.24 17.77 -10.64
CA MET A 142 -0.95 17.15 -10.10
C MET A 142 -1.20 17.68 -8.69
N ASP A 143 -2.17 18.56 -8.53
CA ASP A 143 -2.61 19.05 -7.22
C ASP A 143 -3.63 18.09 -6.61
N ILE A 144 -3.26 17.38 -5.55
CA ILE A 144 -4.16 16.50 -4.82
C ILE A 144 -4.98 17.34 -3.85
N THR A 145 -6.26 17.51 -4.13
CA THR A 145 -7.12 18.49 -3.45
C THR A 145 -7.91 17.87 -2.30
N HIS A 146 -8.32 16.60 -2.43
CA HIS A 146 -9.15 15.97 -1.42
C HIS A 146 -8.92 14.46 -1.33
N THR A 147 -9.10 13.88 -0.14
CA THR A 147 -9.12 12.44 0.10
C THR A 147 -10.24 12.14 1.09
N PHE A 148 -11.10 11.19 0.73
CA PHE A 148 -12.26 10.81 1.51
C PHE A 148 -12.32 9.30 1.70
N VAL A 149 -12.56 8.88 2.95
CA VAL A 149 -12.86 7.50 3.31
C VAL A 149 -14.04 7.48 4.29
N PRO A 150 -15.12 6.73 3.98
CA PRO A 150 -16.31 6.70 4.81
C PRO A 150 -16.02 6.01 6.14
N ALA A 151 -16.79 6.33 7.18
CA ALA A 151 -16.55 5.83 8.54
C ALA A 151 -16.49 4.30 8.63
N SER A 152 -17.34 3.60 7.86
CA SER A 152 -17.36 2.13 7.73
C SER A 152 -16.05 1.53 7.22
N LYS A 153 -15.20 2.33 6.58
CA LYS A 153 -13.93 1.92 5.96
C LYS A 153 -12.70 2.66 6.53
N ARG A 154 -12.85 3.42 7.62
CA ARG A 154 -11.70 4.06 8.30
C ARG A 154 -10.86 3.04 9.05
N GLY A 155 -9.59 3.37 9.28
CA GLY A 155 -8.62 2.46 9.93
C GLY A 155 -8.12 1.33 9.02
N LEU A 156 -8.64 1.24 7.80
CA LEU A 156 -8.32 0.22 6.80
C LEU A 156 -7.12 0.61 5.90
N GLY A 157 -6.51 1.77 6.12
CA GLY A 157 -5.39 2.26 5.31
C GLY A 157 -5.77 2.69 3.88
N LEU A 158 -7.06 2.69 3.49
CA LEU A 158 -7.50 3.05 2.13
C LEU A 158 -7.04 4.44 1.69
N ALA A 159 -7.06 5.43 2.58
CA ALA A 159 -6.58 6.78 2.26
C ALA A 159 -5.10 6.78 1.83
N ALA A 160 -4.27 5.96 2.47
CA ALA A 160 -2.87 5.82 2.10
C ALA A 160 -2.71 5.06 0.77
N HIS A 161 -3.55 4.06 0.48
CA HIS A 161 -3.55 3.37 -0.82
C HIS A 161 -3.96 4.29 -1.96
N LEU A 162 -5.00 5.12 -1.75
CA LEU A 162 -5.42 6.16 -2.69
C LEU A 162 -4.28 7.14 -3.00
N CYS A 163 -3.58 7.60 -1.96
CA CYS A 163 -2.41 8.47 -2.12
C CYS A 163 -1.27 7.74 -2.86
N ALA A 164 -0.92 6.52 -2.47
CA ALA A 164 0.13 5.75 -3.14
C ALA A 164 -0.17 5.54 -4.62
N ALA A 165 -1.44 5.31 -4.97
CA ALA A 165 -1.89 5.20 -6.35
C ALA A 165 -1.69 6.51 -7.13
N ALA A 166 -2.13 7.63 -6.55
CA ALA A 166 -1.96 8.96 -7.17
C ALA A 166 -0.47 9.33 -7.34
N PHE A 167 0.36 9.11 -6.32
CA PHE A 167 1.80 9.40 -6.40
C PHE A 167 2.53 8.48 -7.39
N SER A 168 2.15 7.21 -7.46
CA SER A 168 2.69 6.29 -8.48
C SER A 168 2.30 6.73 -9.88
N HIS A 169 1.05 7.18 -10.06
CA HIS A 169 0.59 7.74 -11.33
C HIS A 169 1.41 8.98 -11.71
N ALA A 170 1.61 9.91 -10.78
CA ALA A 170 2.42 11.11 -10.99
C ALA A 170 3.88 10.75 -11.36
N GLN A 171 4.48 9.79 -10.66
CA GLN A 171 5.83 9.30 -10.97
C GLN A 171 5.93 8.75 -12.39
N ASN A 172 4.97 7.92 -12.81
CA ASN A 172 4.97 7.28 -14.12
C ASN A 172 4.73 8.25 -15.28
N HIS A 173 4.11 9.40 -15.00
CA HIS A 173 3.81 10.45 -15.99
C HIS A 173 4.68 11.69 -15.81
N GLU A 174 5.76 11.59 -15.02
CA GLU A 174 6.72 12.68 -14.77
C GLU A 174 6.07 13.96 -14.22
N LEU A 175 4.95 13.82 -13.49
CA LEU A 175 4.23 14.92 -12.87
C LEU A 175 4.83 15.21 -11.49
N SER A 176 4.97 16.50 -11.18
CA SER A 176 5.17 16.92 -9.79
C SER A 176 3.83 16.93 -9.04
N VAL A 177 3.84 16.84 -7.72
CA VAL A 177 2.63 16.77 -6.88
C VAL A 177 2.54 18.00 -5.96
N ILE A 178 1.38 18.66 -5.94
CA ILE A 178 1.04 19.62 -4.88
C ILE A 178 0.12 18.89 -3.89
N PRO A 179 0.47 18.80 -2.59
CA PRO A 179 -0.35 18.13 -1.60
C PRO A 179 -1.31 19.10 -0.91
N THR A 180 -2.29 19.68 -1.63
CA THR A 180 -3.27 20.62 -1.02
C THR A 180 -4.15 19.94 0.04
N CYS A 181 -4.49 18.67 -0.15
CA CYS A 181 -5.21 17.88 0.83
C CYS A 181 -4.38 17.71 2.10
N SER A 182 -4.93 18.12 3.26
CA SER A 182 -4.24 18.03 4.55
C SER A 182 -3.88 16.59 4.97
N TYR A 183 -4.70 15.60 4.61
CA TYR A 183 -4.33 14.20 4.84
C TYR A 183 -3.04 13.84 4.11
N VAL A 184 -2.85 14.35 2.89
CA VAL A 184 -1.65 14.09 2.08
C VAL A 184 -0.44 14.78 2.71
N SER A 185 -0.54 16.09 2.98
CA SER A 185 0.57 16.88 3.53
C SER A 185 0.94 16.48 4.96
N ASP A 186 -0.05 16.27 5.82
CA ASP A 186 0.16 16.19 7.27
C ASP A 186 0.24 14.75 7.78
N THR A 187 -0.25 13.78 7.00
CA THR A 187 -0.28 12.36 7.41
C THR A 187 0.44 11.45 6.43
N PHE A 188 0.11 11.49 5.14
CA PHE A 188 0.66 10.55 4.17
C PHE A 188 2.16 10.77 3.93
N LEU A 189 2.57 12.00 3.58
CA LEU A 189 3.97 12.31 3.28
C LEU A 189 4.91 12.10 4.48
N PRO A 190 4.58 12.53 5.72
CA PRO A 190 5.43 12.27 6.89
C PRO A 190 5.66 10.78 7.17
N ARG A 191 4.66 9.94 6.87
CA ARG A 191 4.76 8.48 7.03
C ARG A 191 5.43 7.78 5.85
N ASN A 192 5.50 8.45 4.70
CA ASN A 192 6.02 7.90 3.45
C ASN A 192 7.00 8.89 2.78
N PRO A 193 8.13 9.22 3.44
CA PRO A 193 9.02 10.30 3.01
C PRO A 193 9.71 10.05 1.67
N THR A 194 9.72 8.80 1.18
CA THR A 194 10.22 8.45 -0.15
C THR A 194 9.46 9.16 -1.28
N TRP A 195 8.20 9.54 -1.05
CA TRP A 195 7.39 10.29 -2.03
C TRP A 195 7.73 11.78 -2.08
N ASN A 196 8.50 12.32 -1.13
CA ASN A 196 8.86 13.74 -1.07
C ASN A 196 9.63 14.22 -2.29
N SER A 197 10.28 13.32 -3.05
CA SER A 197 10.98 13.67 -4.29
C SER A 197 10.03 14.11 -5.41
N LEU A 198 8.76 13.73 -5.36
CA LEU A 198 7.74 14.12 -6.34
C LEU A 198 7.02 15.41 -5.94
N VAL A 199 7.17 15.87 -4.69
CA VAL A 199 6.48 17.07 -4.22
C VAL A 199 7.06 18.29 -4.94
N PHE A 200 6.19 19.06 -5.57
CA PHE A 200 6.55 20.28 -6.28
C PHE A 200 7.19 21.29 -5.31
N LYS A 201 8.41 21.73 -5.61
CA LYS A 201 9.12 22.77 -4.87
C LYS A 201 9.08 24.04 -5.72
N ASN A 202 8.41 25.08 -5.24
CA ASN A 202 8.55 26.39 -5.83
C ASN A 202 9.96 26.88 -5.56
N ASP A 203 10.85 26.82 -6.56
CA ASP A 203 12.10 27.57 -6.55
C ASP A 203 11.77 29.06 -6.67
N VAL A 204 11.27 29.66 -5.57
CA VAL A 204 11.39 31.10 -5.42
C VAL A 204 12.87 31.34 -5.19
N LYS A 205 13.61 31.61 -6.28
CA LYS A 205 14.86 32.35 -6.17
C LYS A 205 14.51 33.66 -5.47
N SER A 206 14.69 33.65 -4.15
CA SER A 206 14.67 34.83 -3.32
C SER A 206 15.93 35.59 -3.70
N SER A 207 15.84 36.38 -4.76
CA SER A 207 16.82 37.41 -5.07
C SER A 207 16.71 38.43 -3.94
N ILE A 208 17.64 38.30 -2.98
CA ILE A 208 17.98 39.34 -1.99
C ILE A 208 18.50 40.57 -2.73
#